data_AF-A0A6P5NVH6-F1
#
_entry.id   AF-A0A6P5NVH6-F1
#
_cell.length_a   1.000
_cell.length_b   1.000
_cell.length_c   1.000
_cell.angle_alpha   90.00
_cell.angle_beta   90.00
_cell.angle_gamma   90.00
#
_symmetry.space_group_name_H-M   'P 1'
#
loop_
_entity.id
_entity.type
_entity.pdbx_description
1 polymer ?
#
loop_
_entity_poly.entity_id
_entity_poly.type
_entity_poly.pdbx_seq_one_letter_code
_entity_poly.pdbx_strand_id
1 'polypeptide(L)'
;MTEEKKAIVRDLGFGGLMHIPPLRVDHQLLRELANNFKLRENRLKTGYGSFQITPKKIGDVLGINATGDLFPDKVDYKKLSDDDKIIYRRFQGKTLKSLTDEMMEIGVGNEEERLMFKRIFILYIQMAFLLPTTINKISPVHLAPIFKIDGISERNWGGMF
;
A
#
# COMPACT_ATOMS: atom_id res chain seq x y z
N MET A 1 2.47 -17.57 1.19
CA MET A 1 1.14 -17.11 0.74
C MET A 1 0.42 -18.28 0.05
N THR A 2 -0.75 -18.67 0.55
CA THR A 2 -1.62 -19.68 -0.07
C THR A 2 -2.35 -19.10 -1.29
N GLU A 3 -2.92 -19.95 -2.15
CA GLU A 3 -3.69 -19.47 -3.32
C GLU A 3 -4.94 -18.67 -2.92
N GLU A 4 -5.61 -19.04 -1.83
CA GLU A 4 -6.75 -18.30 -1.29
C GLU A 4 -6.37 -16.87 -0.89
N LYS A 5 -5.23 -16.71 -0.19
CA LYS A 5 -4.70 -15.38 0.16
C LYS A 5 -4.34 -14.58 -1.09
N LYS A 6 -3.77 -15.22 -2.12
CA LYS A 6 -3.47 -14.55 -3.40
C LYS A 6 -4.74 -14.12 -4.12
N ALA A 7 -5.81 -14.91 -4.09
CA ALA A 7 -7.09 -14.54 -4.67
C ALA A 7 -7.64 -13.26 -4.01
N ILE A 8 -7.62 -13.18 -2.68
CA ILE A 8 -8.01 -11.97 -1.95
C ILE A 8 -7.16 -10.75 -2.37
N VAL A 9 -5.86 -10.92 -2.56
CA VAL A 9 -4.97 -9.82 -3.02
C VAL A 9 -5.36 -9.34 -4.43
N ARG A 10 -5.79 -10.24 -5.33
CA ARG A 10 -6.33 -9.85 -6.65
C ARG A 10 -7.61 -9.05 -6.51
N ASP A 11 -8.54 -9.52 -5.66
CA ASP A 11 -9.83 -8.86 -5.44
C ASP A 11 -9.69 -7.47 -4.81
N LEU A 12 -8.63 -7.25 -4.02
CA LEU A 12 -8.28 -5.93 -3.48
C LEU A 12 -7.70 -4.97 -4.53
N GLY A 13 -7.49 -5.41 -5.78
CA GLY A 13 -6.92 -4.58 -6.85
C GLY A 13 -5.39 -4.56 -6.89
N PHE A 14 -4.72 -5.48 -6.19
CA PHE A 14 -3.25 -5.58 -6.14
C PHE A 14 -2.70 -6.79 -6.90
N GLY A 15 -3.49 -7.36 -7.81
CA GLY A 15 -3.08 -8.49 -8.64
C GLY A 15 -1.82 -8.21 -9.46
N GLY A 16 -1.66 -6.98 -9.95
CA GLY A 16 -0.48 -6.54 -10.72
C GLY A 16 0.84 -6.72 -9.99
N LEU A 17 0.85 -6.49 -8.67
CA LEU A 17 2.06 -6.60 -7.84
C LEU A 17 2.62 -8.02 -7.79
N MET A 18 1.79 -9.05 -7.98
CA MET A 18 2.24 -10.44 -7.99
C MET A 18 3.02 -10.81 -9.25
N HIS A 19 2.94 -9.99 -10.30
CA HIS A 19 3.64 -10.20 -11.56
C HIS A 19 4.98 -9.45 -11.61
N ILE A 20 5.30 -8.64 -10.61
CA ILE A 20 6.58 -7.94 -10.53
C ILE A 20 7.67 -8.98 -10.28
N PRO A 21 8.59 -9.20 -11.22
CA PRO A 21 9.67 -10.15 -11.02
C PRO A 21 10.62 -9.62 -9.94
N PRO A 22 11.43 -10.49 -9.30
CA PRO A 22 12.53 -10.05 -8.46
C PRO A 22 13.49 -9.19 -9.30
N LEU A 23 13.45 -7.87 -9.12
CA LEU A 23 14.32 -6.94 -9.83
C LEU A 23 15.61 -6.75 -9.04
N ARG A 24 16.75 -7.11 -9.64
CA ARG A 24 18.06 -6.64 -9.18
C ARG A 24 18.32 -5.31 -9.87
N VAL A 25 18.17 -4.22 -9.12
CA VAL A 25 18.49 -2.88 -9.63
C VAL A 25 19.90 -2.52 -9.17
N ASP A 26 20.77 -2.19 -10.12
CA ASP A 26 22.13 -1.77 -9.83
C ASP A 26 22.13 -0.47 -8.99
N HIS A 27 22.98 -0.41 -7.97
CA HIS A 27 23.07 0.73 -7.07
C HIS A 27 23.48 2.03 -7.79
N GLN A 28 24.33 1.93 -8.82
CA GLN A 28 24.70 3.06 -9.64
C GLN A 28 23.49 3.58 -10.41
N LEU A 29 22.69 2.70 -10.99
CA LEU A 29 21.46 3.08 -11.68
C LEU A 29 20.47 3.78 -10.74
N LEU A 30 20.24 3.24 -9.53
CA LEU A 30 19.39 3.89 -8.53
C LEU A 30 19.88 5.29 -8.18
N ARG A 31 21.20 5.47 -8.02
CA ARG A 31 21.82 6.76 -7.74
C ARG A 31 21.63 7.75 -8.89
N GLU A 32 21.81 7.30 -10.12
CA GLU A 32 21.57 8.12 -11.31
C GLU A 32 20.11 8.54 -11.43
N LEU A 33 19.16 7.61 -11.21
CA LEU A 33 17.73 7.93 -11.22
C LEU A 33 17.38 8.95 -10.13
N ALA A 34 17.89 8.77 -8.91
CA ALA A 34 17.67 9.69 -7.80
C ALA A 34 18.23 11.10 -8.08
N ASN A 35 19.45 11.18 -8.63
CA ASN A 35 20.10 12.47 -8.94
C ASN A 35 19.39 13.23 -10.08
N ASN A 36 18.78 12.50 -11.02
CA ASN A 36 18.12 13.10 -12.16
C ASN A 36 16.62 13.35 -11.95
N PHE A 37 16.04 12.90 -10.85
CA PHE A 37 14.65 13.17 -10.51
C PHE A 37 14.46 14.61 -10.01
N LYS A 38 13.58 15.37 -10.68
CA LYS A 38 13.23 16.75 -10.33
C LYS A 38 11.93 16.74 -9.53
N LEU A 39 12.08 16.76 -8.19
CA LEU A 39 10.98 16.65 -7.23
C LEU A 39 9.85 17.68 -7.50
N ARG A 40 10.19 18.95 -7.71
CA ARG A 40 9.19 20.03 -7.94
C ARG A 40 8.38 19.84 -9.23
N GLU A 41 8.96 19.21 -10.24
CA GLU A 41 8.32 18.97 -11.54
C GLU A 41 7.68 17.57 -11.60
N ASN A 42 7.88 16.74 -10.56
CA ASN A 42 7.61 15.30 -10.56
C ASN A 42 8.12 14.63 -11.86
N ARG A 43 9.37 14.92 -12.25
CA ARG A 43 9.88 14.60 -13.59
C ARG A 43 11.27 14.00 -13.53
N LEU A 44 11.44 12.84 -14.17
CA LEU A 44 12.73 12.16 -14.30
C LEU A 44 13.40 12.64 -15.60
N LYS A 45 14.66 13.10 -15.50
CA LYS A 45 15.49 13.41 -16.67
C LYS A 45 16.44 12.24 -16.92
N THR A 46 16.65 11.87 -18.17
CA THR A 46 17.58 10.82 -18.58
C THR A 46 18.31 11.28 -19.84
N GLY A 47 19.37 10.58 -20.25
CA GLY A 47 20.02 10.83 -21.54
C GLY A 47 19.10 10.65 -22.75
N TYR A 48 18.01 9.88 -22.58
CA TYR A 48 17.02 9.59 -23.62
C TYR A 48 15.85 10.57 -23.67
N GLY A 49 15.83 11.58 -22.79
CA GLY A 49 14.73 12.52 -22.67
C GLY A 49 14.19 12.56 -21.25
N SER A 50 12.97 13.07 -21.10
CA SER A 50 12.44 13.31 -19.77
C SER A 50 10.96 12.95 -19.62
N PHE A 51 10.68 12.26 -18.53
CA PHE A 51 9.43 11.58 -18.25
C PHE A 51 8.77 12.24 -17.05
N GLN A 52 7.57 12.78 -17.26
CA GLN A 52 6.73 13.21 -16.14
C GLN A 52 6.16 11.97 -15.45
N ILE A 53 6.40 11.86 -14.14
CA ILE A 53 5.79 10.86 -13.27
C ILE A 53 4.41 11.39 -12.88
N THR A 54 3.40 10.54 -13.00
CA THR A 54 2.01 10.88 -12.66
C THR A 54 1.40 9.68 -11.94
N PRO A 55 0.43 9.90 -11.02
CA PRO A 55 -0.33 8.83 -10.38
C PRO A 55 -0.84 7.78 -11.37
N LYS A 56 -1.36 8.21 -12.53
CA LYS A 56 -1.84 7.31 -13.59
C LYS A 56 -0.74 6.37 -14.10
N LYS A 57 0.44 6.91 -14.45
CA LYS A 57 1.57 6.09 -14.92
C LYS A 57 2.06 5.12 -13.84
N ILE A 58 2.07 5.53 -12.58
CA ILE A 58 2.41 4.65 -11.46
C ILE A 58 1.37 3.53 -11.35
N GLY A 59 0.08 3.88 -11.42
CA GLY A 59 -1.03 2.93 -11.44
C GLY A 59 -0.91 1.90 -12.55
N ASP A 60 -0.68 2.36 -13.79
CA ASP A 60 -0.52 1.52 -14.97
C ASP A 60 0.67 0.54 -14.83
N VAL A 61 1.81 1.00 -14.29
CA VAL A 61 3.02 0.18 -14.09
C VAL A 61 2.86 -0.82 -12.95
N LEU A 62 2.23 -0.41 -11.84
CA LEU A 62 2.04 -1.26 -10.67
C LEU A 62 0.80 -2.15 -10.76
N GLY A 63 -0.07 -1.92 -11.76
CA GLY A 63 -1.36 -2.57 -11.88
C GLY A 63 -2.30 -2.25 -10.70
N ILE A 64 -2.27 -1.00 -10.22
CA ILE A 64 -3.15 -0.50 -9.15
C ILE A 64 -4.04 0.62 -9.68
N ASN A 65 -5.22 0.79 -9.09
CA ASN A 65 -6.13 1.86 -9.49
C ASN A 65 -5.58 3.25 -9.08
N ALA A 66 -5.50 4.16 -10.05
CA ALA A 66 -5.08 5.55 -9.85
C ALA A 66 -6.20 6.56 -10.09
N THR A 67 -7.45 6.10 -10.02
CA THR A 67 -8.67 6.89 -10.23
C THR A 67 -9.65 6.70 -9.07
N GLY A 68 -10.70 7.53 -9.01
CA GLY A 68 -11.67 7.52 -7.92
C GLY A 68 -11.28 8.44 -6.76
N ASP A 69 -11.97 8.26 -5.64
CA ASP A 69 -11.80 9.11 -4.47
C ASP A 69 -10.50 8.80 -3.71
N LEU A 70 -9.85 9.85 -3.23
CA LEU A 70 -8.72 9.74 -2.31
C LEU A 70 -9.15 9.19 -0.94
N PHE A 71 -8.20 8.62 -0.21
CA PHE A 71 -8.41 8.29 1.19
C PHE A 71 -8.36 9.56 2.05
N PRO A 72 -9.12 9.61 3.16
CA PRO A 72 -8.95 10.68 4.14
C PRO A 72 -7.53 10.68 4.71
N ASP A 73 -6.93 11.86 4.87
CA ASP A 73 -5.58 12.02 5.42
C ASP A 73 -5.42 11.47 6.84
N LYS A 74 -6.52 11.47 7.61
CA LYS A 74 -6.54 11.07 9.02
C LYS A 74 -7.83 10.37 9.40
N VAL A 75 -7.70 9.39 10.29
CA VAL A 75 -8.83 8.77 10.97
C VAL A 75 -9.18 9.62 12.20
N ASP A 76 -10.42 10.08 12.30
CA ASP A 76 -10.92 10.73 13.51
C ASP A 76 -11.33 9.67 14.52
N TYR A 77 -10.44 9.36 15.46
CA TYR A 77 -10.64 8.35 16.49
C TYR A 77 -11.93 8.56 17.31
N LYS A 78 -12.36 9.83 17.50
CA LYS A 78 -13.57 10.13 18.26
C LYS A 78 -14.85 9.75 17.51
N LYS A 79 -14.79 9.67 16.19
CA LYS A 79 -15.91 9.30 15.31
C LYS A 79 -15.96 7.80 15.00
N LEU A 80 -14.98 7.02 15.44
CA LEU A 80 -14.99 5.56 15.26
C LEU A 80 -16.06 4.91 16.15
N SER A 81 -16.66 3.83 15.63
CA SER A 81 -17.45 2.90 16.45
C SER A 81 -16.56 2.25 17.51
N ASP A 82 -17.16 1.62 18.52
CA ASP A 82 -16.36 0.93 19.55
C ASP A 82 -15.60 -0.26 18.99
N ASP A 83 -16.17 -0.98 18.01
CA ASP A 83 -15.49 -2.06 17.28
C ASP A 83 -14.29 -1.52 16.47
N ASP A 84 -14.46 -0.39 15.78
CA ASP A 84 -13.37 0.24 15.02
C ASP A 84 -12.26 0.76 15.93
N LYS A 85 -12.57 1.19 17.15
CA LYS A 85 -11.55 1.56 18.14
C LYS A 85 -10.73 0.36 18.59
N ILE A 86 -11.33 -0.83 18.70
CA ILE A 86 -10.59 -2.07 19.01
C ILE A 86 -9.60 -2.36 17.89
N ILE A 87 -10.04 -2.27 16.63
CA ILE A 87 -9.19 -2.45 15.45
C ILE A 87 -8.08 -1.41 15.42
N TYR A 88 -8.39 -0.14 15.64
CA TYR A 88 -7.41 0.95 15.71
C TYR A 88 -6.30 0.65 16.72
N ARG A 89 -6.69 0.27 17.96
CA ARG A 89 -5.74 -0.04 19.05
C ARG A 89 -4.90 -1.28 18.74
N ARG A 90 -5.47 -2.29 18.07
CA ARG A 90 -4.75 -3.51 17.66
C ARG A 90 -3.55 -3.20 16.77
N PHE A 91 -3.68 -2.25 15.84
CA PHE A 91 -2.61 -1.90 14.91
C PHE A 91 -1.70 -0.79 15.41
N GLN A 92 -2.14 -0.01 16.39
CA GLN A 92 -1.34 1.09 16.91
C GLN A 92 0.04 0.59 17.41
N GLY A 93 1.11 1.16 16.85
CA GLY A 93 2.48 0.84 17.25
C GLY A 93 3.04 -0.50 16.73
N LYS A 94 2.26 -1.28 15.97
CA LYS A 94 2.78 -2.49 15.30
C LYS A 94 3.87 -2.14 14.30
N THR A 95 4.81 -3.05 14.14
CA THR A 95 5.93 -2.91 13.20
C THR A 95 5.65 -3.64 11.89
N LEU A 96 6.38 -3.30 10.82
CA LEU A 96 6.30 -4.02 9.56
C LEU A 96 6.62 -5.52 9.73
N LYS A 97 7.57 -5.87 10.60
CA LYS A 97 7.88 -7.26 10.94
C LYS A 97 6.66 -7.96 11.56
N SER A 98 6.05 -7.35 12.59
CA SER A 98 4.86 -7.92 13.23
C SER A 98 3.69 -8.10 12.25
N LEU A 99 3.49 -7.17 11.32
CA LEU A 99 2.49 -7.31 10.26
C LEU A 99 2.82 -8.46 9.30
N THR A 100 4.09 -8.65 8.99
CA THR A 100 4.54 -9.71 8.06
C THR A 100 4.33 -11.08 8.67
N ASP A 101 4.70 -11.25 9.95
CA ASP A 101 4.49 -12.47 10.71
C ASP A 101 2.99 -12.79 10.81
N GLU A 102 2.17 -11.83 11.22
CA GLU A 102 0.71 -11.99 11.34
C GLU A 102 0.02 -12.27 10.00
N MET A 103 0.46 -11.62 8.91
CA MET A 103 -0.04 -11.88 7.55
C MET A 103 0.20 -13.34 7.13
N MET A 104 1.32 -13.93 7.55
CA MET A 104 1.67 -15.31 7.25
C MET A 104 0.86 -16.29 8.09
N GLU A 105 0.71 -16.02 9.39
CA GLU A 105 0.03 -16.87 10.36
C GLU A 105 -1.50 -16.89 10.22
N ILE A 106 -2.12 -15.75 9.90
CA ILE A 106 -3.59 -15.65 9.90
C ILE A 106 -4.24 -16.59 8.88
N GLY A 107 -5.31 -17.27 9.29
CA GLY A 107 -6.16 -18.05 8.39
C GLY A 107 -6.94 -17.18 7.41
N VAL A 108 -7.66 -17.82 6.49
CA VAL A 108 -8.67 -17.19 5.62
C VAL A 108 -9.91 -18.10 5.47
N GLY A 109 -10.15 -18.94 6.47
CA GLY A 109 -11.18 -19.98 6.45
C GLY A 109 -12.58 -19.45 6.73
N ASN A 110 -12.68 -18.29 7.40
CA ASN A 110 -13.94 -17.60 7.67
C ASN A 110 -13.89 -16.11 7.29
N GLU A 111 -15.03 -15.44 7.38
CA GLU A 111 -15.18 -14.06 6.91
C GLU A 111 -14.44 -13.04 7.80
N GLU A 112 -14.38 -13.27 9.11
CA GLU A 112 -13.64 -12.43 10.06
C GLU A 112 -12.13 -12.50 9.80
N GLU A 113 -11.59 -13.71 9.63
CA GLU A 113 -10.20 -13.96 9.26
C GLU A 113 -9.86 -13.31 7.91
N ARG A 114 -10.74 -13.43 6.91
CA ARG A 114 -10.57 -12.80 5.60
C ARG A 114 -10.55 -11.28 5.71
N LEU A 115 -11.50 -10.69 6.43
CA LEU A 115 -11.53 -9.24 6.65
C LEU A 115 -10.26 -8.79 7.38
N MET A 116 -9.80 -9.58 8.35
CA MET A 116 -8.61 -9.22 9.10
C MET A 116 -7.34 -9.34 8.26
N PHE A 117 -7.23 -10.38 7.45
CA PHE A 117 -6.17 -10.55 6.47
C PHE A 117 -6.13 -9.38 5.48
N LYS A 118 -7.29 -8.96 4.93
CA LYS A 118 -7.39 -7.79 4.03
C LYS A 118 -6.78 -6.55 4.68
N ARG A 119 -7.16 -6.22 5.91
CA ARG A 119 -6.62 -5.05 6.64
C ARG A 119 -5.12 -5.16 6.91
N ILE A 120 -4.62 -6.33 7.33
CA ILE A 120 -3.18 -6.55 7.54
C ILE A 120 -2.41 -6.37 6.23
N PHE A 121 -2.91 -6.96 5.14
CA PHE A 121 -2.29 -6.83 3.81
C PHE A 121 -2.23 -5.38 3.35
N ILE A 122 -3.31 -4.61 3.54
CA ILE A 122 -3.34 -3.19 3.20
C ILE A 122 -2.30 -2.39 4.00
N LEU A 123 -2.20 -2.62 5.32
CA LEU A 123 -1.17 -1.96 6.13
C LEU A 123 0.24 -2.36 5.70
N TYR A 124 0.44 -3.65 5.41
CA TYR A 124 1.72 -4.18 4.94
C TYR A 124 2.13 -3.52 3.62
N ILE A 125 1.26 -3.48 2.61
CA ILE A 125 1.61 -2.93 1.30
C ILE A 125 1.84 -1.42 1.36
N GLN A 126 1.08 -0.70 2.19
CA GLN A 126 1.35 0.71 2.45
C GLN A 126 2.73 0.91 3.07
N MET A 127 3.07 0.20 4.14
CA MET A 127 4.35 0.39 4.83
C MET A 127 5.56 -0.12 4.04
N ALA A 128 5.42 -1.22 3.31
CA ALA A 128 6.52 -1.85 2.60
C ALA A 128 6.80 -1.19 1.25
N PHE A 129 5.78 -0.62 0.60
CA PHE A 129 5.85 -0.32 -0.83
C PHE A 129 5.24 1.03 -1.23
N LEU A 130 4.00 1.33 -0.83
CA LEU A 130 3.28 2.52 -1.35
C LEU A 130 3.63 3.82 -0.60
N LEU A 131 3.68 3.73 0.73
CA LEU A 131 3.94 4.84 1.66
C LEU A 131 5.00 4.45 2.69
N PRO A 132 6.21 4.04 2.26
CA PRO A 132 7.26 3.69 3.19
C PRO A 132 7.68 4.92 4.00
N THR A 133 7.78 4.77 5.33
CA THR A 133 8.27 5.83 6.22
C THR A 133 9.58 5.41 6.87
N THR A 134 10.36 6.37 7.37
CA THR A 134 11.59 6.09 8.13
C THR A 134 11.33 5.41 9.47
N ILE A 135 10.09 5.46 9.96
CA ILE A 135 9.66 4.81 11.19
C ILE A 135 9.13 3.42 10.85
N ASN A 136 9.66 2.40 11.50
CA ASN A 136 9.27 1.01 11.25
C ASN A 136 7.91 0.61 11.87
N LYS A 137 7.14 1.58 12.38
CA LYS A 137 5.84 1.40 13.05
C LYS A 137 4.71 2.01 12.23
N ILE A 138 3.51 1.48 12.40
CA ILE A 138 2.30 2.02 11.77
C ILE A 138 2.08 3.47 12.22
N SER A 139 1.93 4.36 11.23
CA SER A 139 1.58 5.78 11.39
C SER A 139 0.08 5.97 11.15
N PRO A 140 -0.56 7.01 11.72
CA PRO A 140 -1.97 7.32 11.47
C PRO A 140 -2.36 7.42 9.99
N VAL A 141 -1.44 7.80 9.11
CA VAL A 141 -1.66 7.89 7.65
C VAL A 141 -1.98 6.53 7.00
N HIS A 142 -1.57 5.42 7.63
CA HIS A 142 -1.86 4.07 7.13
C HIS A 142 -3.24 3.55 7.58
N LEU A 143 -3.90 4.22 8.53
CA LEU A 143 -5.08 3.65 9.20
C LEU A 143 -6.39 3.93 8.46
N ALA A 144 -6.48 4.95 7.60
CA ALA A 144 -7.74 5.26 6.91
C ALA A 144 -8.23 4.12 5.99
N PRO A 145 -7.36 3.48 5.18
CA PRO A 145 -7.82 2.43 4.26
C PRO A 145 -8.39 1.17 4.93
N ILE A 146 -7.92 0.80 6.13
CA ILE A 146 -8.39 -0.44 6.80
C ILE A 146 -9.83 -0.37 7.31
N PHE A 147 -10.42 0.83 7.37
CA PHE A 147 -11.84 1.05 7.69
C PHE A 147 -12.72 1.20 6.44
N LYS A 148 -12.12 1.12 5.24
CA LYS A 148 -12.80 1.25 3.94
C LYS A 148 -12.43 0.08 3.01
N ILE A 149 -12.53 -1.14 3.54
CA ILE A 149 -12.22 -2.38 2.80
C ILE A 149 -13.23 -2.60 1.66
N ASP A 150 -14.48 -2.22 1.85
CA ASP A 150 -15.49 -2.29 0.80
C ASP A 150 -15.22 -1.21 -0.25
N GLY A 151 -15.17 -1.61 -1.52
CA GLY A 151 -14.83 -0.74 -2.63
C GLY A 151 -13.37 -0.26 -2.64
N ILE A 152 -12.48 -0.89 -1.87
CA ILE A 152 -11.09 -0.44 -1.75
C ILE A 152 -10.30 -0.54 -3.06
N SER A 153 -10.66 -1.46 -3.95
CA SER A 153 -10.08 -1.60 -5.28
C SER A 153 -10.44 -0.43 -6.20
N GLU A 154 -11.55 0.27 -5.93
CA GLU A 154 -12.03 1.44 -6.70
C GLU A 154 -11.45 2.77 -6.18
N ARG A 155 -10.70 2.74 -5.08
CA ARG A 155 -10.04 3.92 -4.52
C ARG A 155 -8.79 4.30 -5.31
N ASN A 156 -8.45 5.58 -5.23
CA ASN A 156 -7.28 6.11 -5.89
C ASN A 156 -6.01 5.83 -5.07
N TRP A 157 -5.38 4.68 -5.32
CA TRP A 157 -4.09 4.32 -4.74
C TRP A 157 -2.93 5.10 -5.35
N GLY A 158 -3.06 5.52 -6.60
CA GLY A 158 -2.09 6.40 -7.27
C GLY A 158 -1.92 7.75 -6.58
N GLY A 159 -2.96 8.25 -5.90
CA GLY A 159 -2.93 9.50 -5.13
C GLY A 159 -2.10 9.45 -3.85
N MET A 160 -1.53 8.29 -3.49
CA MET A 160 -0.58 8.17 -2.40
C MET A 160 0.85 8.60 -2.79
N PHE A 161 1.13 8.80 -4.08
CA PHE A 161 2.46 9.11 -4.62
C PHE A 161 2.64 10.57 -5.04
#